data_AF-A0A978UNI0-F1
#
_entry.id   AF-A0A978UNI0-F1
#
_cell.length_a   1.000
_cell.length_b   1.000
_cell.length_c   1.000
_cell.angle_alpha   90.00
_cell.angle_beta   90.00
_cell.angle_gamma   90.00
#
_symmetry.space_group_name_H-M   'P 1'
#
loop_
_entity.id
_entity.type
_entity.pdbx_description
1 polymer ?
#
loop_
_entity_poly.entity_id
_entity_poly.type
_entity_poly.pdbx_seq_one_letter_code
_entity_poly.pdbx_strand_id
1 'polypeptide(L)'
;MQFTRVQEHDSKWRFEIYDVGQSPGVEPHFVNTSDFDQMAQSGAAAFARQFKNDDPVLDMVDEKILKRGRDRPVPGAWCSGGKSWFMDPCSQWVDVNIRKAGPQAKKFEESITNYLLDDWNSQSNQCK
;
A
#
# COMPACT_ATOMS: atom_id res chain seq x y z
N MET A 1 2.22 26.06 7.60
CA MET A 1 1.54 24.77 7.81
C MET A 1 0.40 24.71 6.81
N GLN A 2 0.59 24.04 5.68
CA GLN A 2 -0.48 23.81 4.70
C GLN A 2 -0.98 22.39 4.90
N PHE A 3 -2.31 22.24 4.93
CA PHE A 3 -2.99 20.97 5.08
C PHE A 3 -3.30 20.42 3.69
N THR A 4 -2.74 19.25 3.36
CA THR A 4 -3.03 18.48 2.15
C THR A 4 -4.38 17.76 2.31
N ARG A 5 -5.29 17.93 1.34
CA ARG A 5 -6.58 17.21 1.28
C ARG A 5 -6.48 16.09 0.25
N VAL A 6 -6.90 14.89 0.65
CA VAL A 6 -7.09 13.75 -0.26
C VAL A 6 -8.38 13.97 -1.07
N GLN A 7 -8.29 14.05 -2.39
CA GLN A 7 -9.46 14.14 -3.30
C GLN A 7 -9.96 12.74 -3.67
N GLU A 8 -11.28 12.52 -3.59
CA GLU A 8 -11.90 11.19 -3.56
C GLU A 8 -12.89 10.94 -4.71
N HIS A 9 -12.55 11.23 -5.97
CA HIS A 9 -13.52 11.01 -7.06
C HIS A 9 -13.08 10.21 -8.30
N ASP A 10 -11.85 9.68 -8.37
CA ASP A 10 -11.49 8.65 -9.38
C ASP A 10 -10.39 7.67 -8.90
N SER A 11 -9.93 7.83 -7.66
CA SER A 11 -8.71 7.22 -7.11
C SER A 11 -8.95 6.52 -5.76
N LYS A 12 -10.09 5.85 -5.61
CA LYS A 12 -10.57 5.32 -4.32
C LYS A 12 -9.55 4.48 -3.53
N TRP A 13 -8.69 3.74 -4.21
CA TRP A 13 -7.68 2.86 -3.59
C TRP A 13 -6.24 3.36 -3.77
N ARG A 14 -6.05 4.57 -4.30
CA ARG A 14 -4.73 5.14 -4.60
C ARG A 14 -4.42 6.29 -3.66
N PHE A 15 -3.24 6.25 -3.07
CA PHE A 15 -2.63 7.39 -2.39
C PHE A 15 -1.91 8.24 -3.42
N GLU A 16 -2.35 9.50 -3.54
CA GLU A 16 -1.87 10.47 -4.52
C GLU A 16 -1.76 11.83 -3.82
N ILE A 17 -0.69 12.58 -4.08
CA ILE A 17 -0.47 13.93 -3.54
C ILE A 17 -0.77 14.96 -4.62
N TYR A 18 -1.65 15.91 -4.29
CA TYR A 18 -2.04 17.03 -5.17
C TYR A 18 -1.90 18.36 -4.42
N ASP A 19 -1.62 19.42 -5.17
CA ASP A 19 -1.65 20.78 -4.61
C ASP A 19 -3.09 21.22 -4.31
N VAL A 20 -3.24 22.09 -3.32
CA VAL A 20 -4.55 22.67 -2.98
C VAL A 20 -5.05 23.51 -4.16
N GLY A 21 -6.19 23.12 -4.75
CA GLY A 21 -6.82 23.83 -5.86
C GLY A 21 -6.46 23.31 -7.26
N GLN A 22 -5.77 22.18 -7.36
CA GLN A 22 -5.45 21.56 -8.66
C GLN A 22 -6.70 20.98 -9.35
N SER A 23 -6.80 21.16 -10.67
CA SER A 23 -7.93 20.69 -11.49
C SER A 23 -7.81 19.20 -11.82
N PRO A 24 -8.94 18.48 -12.01
CA PRO A 24 -8.92 17.12 -12.56
C PRO A 24 -8.13 17.07 -13.88
N GLY A 25 -7.27 16.07 -14.03
CA GLY A 25 -6.43 15.85 -15.21
C GLY A 25 -4.98 16.33 -15.09
N VAL A 26 -4.61 17.00 -14.00
CA VAL A 26 -3.20 17.27 -13.67
C VAL A 26 -2.58 16.05 -13.00
N GLU A 27 -1.32 15.76 -13.34
CA GLU A 27 -0.61 14.62 -12.77
C GLU A 27 -0.27 14.87 -11.28
N PRO A 28 -0.46 13.88 -10.39
CA PRO A 28 -0.08 14.00 -8.98
C PRO A 28 1.43 14.18 -8.82
N HIS A 29 1.82 14.82 -7.71
CA HIS A 29 3.22 14.97 -7.34
C HIS A 29 3.85 13.65 -6.95
N PHE A 30 5.19 13.63 -6.98
CA PHE A 30 5.96 12.50 -6.48
C PHE A 30 5.86 12.41 -4.96
N VAL A 31 5.46 11.24 -4.48
CA VAL A 31 5.50 10.87 -3.07
C VAL A 31 6.96 10.84 -2.62
N ASN A 32 7.26 11.45 -1.48
CA ASN A 32 8.60 11.47 -0.90
C ASN A 32 8.59 11.04 0.58
N THR A 33 9.73 11.11 1.25
CA THR A 33 9.89 10.66 2.64
C THR A 33 9.02 11.39 3.66
N SER A 34 8.64 12.66 3.43
CA SER A 34 7.73 13.39 4.33
C SER A 34 6.30 12.88 4.29
N ASP A 35 5.92 12.26 3.16
CA ASP A 35 4.57 11.78 2.92
C ASP A 35 4.40 10.32 3.36
N PHE A 36 5.49 9.65 3.72
CA PHE A 36 5.52 8.21 4.00
C PHE A 36 4.53 7.80 5.09
N ASP A 37 4.51 8.51 6.22
CA ASP A 37 3.66 8.13 7.35
C ASP A 37 2.17 8.30 6.98
N GLN A 38 1.83 9.35 6.24
CA GLN A 38 0.47 9.57 5.74
C GLN A 38 0.07 8.48 4.75
N MET A 39 0.96 8.09 3.84
CA MET A 39 0.75 7.01 2.88
C MET A 39 0.57 5.66 3.60
N ALA A 40 1.48 5.32 4.52
CA ALA A 40 1.49 4.03 5.21
C ALA A 40 0.31 3.85 6.18
N GLN A 41 -0.24 4.95 6.71
CA GLN A 41 -1.39 4.96 7.60
C GLN A 41 -2.72 5.15 6.86
N SER A 42 -2.69 5.36 5.54
CA SER A 42 -3.88 5.43 4.71
C SER A 42 -4.61 4.09 4.75
N GLY A 43 -5.60 3.96 5.65
CA GLY A 43 -6.37 2.72 5.81
C GLY A 43 -7.21 2.34 4.59
N ALA A 44 -7.43 3.29 3.68
CA ALA A 44 -8.18 3.10 2.44
C ALA A 44 -7.30 2.92 1.20
N ALA A 45 -6.03 3.38 1.19
CA ALA A 45 -5.19 3.24 -0.01
C ALA A 45 -4.45 1.91 -0.02
N ALA A 46 -4.63 1.15 -1.10
CA ALA A 46 -3.90 -0.09 -1.37
C ALA A 46 -2.69 0.12 -2.29
N PHE A 47 -2.74 1.20 -3.08
CA PHE A 47 -1.73 1.58 -4.05
C PHE A 47 -1.28 3.00 -3.76
N ALA A 48 -0.07 3.36 -4.20
CA ALA A 48 0.43 4.72 -4.13
C ALA A 48 1.12 5.08 -5.45
N ARG A 49 0.96 6.32 -5.89
CA ARG A 49 1.67 6.88 -7.04
C ARG A 49 1.76 8.41 -6.96
N GLN A 50 2.70 9.05 -7.65
CA GLN A 50 3.84 8.45 -8.36
C GLN A 50 5.10 8.47 -7.48
N PHE A 51 6.06 7.62 -7.81
CA PHE A 51 7.36 7.58 -7.13
C PHE A 51 8.45 7.97 -8.12
N LYS A 52 9.42 8.74 -7.63
CA LYS A 52 10.61 9.01 -8.42
C LYS A 52 11.50 7.77 -8.36
N ASN A 53 12.18 7.46 -9.47
CA ASN A 53 13.17 6.39 -9.48
C ASN A 53 14.24 6.66 -8.41
N ASP A 54 14.60 5.61 -7.67
CA ASP A 54 15.62 5.64 -6.62
C ASP A 54 15.35 6.66 -5.49
N ASP A 55 14.08 7.03 -5.26
CA ASP A 55 13.71 7.90 -4.15
C ASP A 55 13.83 7.14 -2.80
N PRO A 56 14.40 7.76 -1.75
CA PRO A 56 14.55 7.12 -0.43
C PRO A 56 13.22 6.66 0.21
N VAL A 57 12.07 7.19 -0.23
CA VAL A 57 10.77 6.67 0.23
C VAL A 57 10.57 5.20 -0.17
N LEU A 58 11.16 4.74 -1.27
CA LEU A 58 11.09 3.34 -1.71
C LEU A 58 11.84 2.42 -0.73
N ASP A 59 12.99 2.87 -0.22
CA ASP A 59 13.71 2.15 0.85
C ASP A 59 12.86 2.05 2.12
N MET A 60 12.12 3.11 2.46
CA MET A 60 11.20 3.09 3.59
C MET A 60 10.04 2.12 3.37
N VAL A 61 9.49 2.01 2.15
CA VAL A 61 8.46 1.02 1.80
C VAL A 61 9.01 -0.39 1.98
N ASP A 62 10.19 -0.65 1.44
CA ASP A 62 10.86 -1.95 1.55
C ASP A 62 11.08 -2.36 3.01
N GLU A 63 11.66 -1.49 3.82
CA GLU A 63 11.99 -1.80 5.21
C GLU A 63 10.74 -1.86 6.10
N LYS A 64 9.88 -0.84 6.04
CA LYS A 64 8.81 -0.66 7.03
C LYS A 64 7.53 -1.38 6.64
N ILE A 65 7.19 -1.45 5.35
CA ILE A 65 5.97 -2.10 4.86
C ILE A 65 6.25 -3.55 4.48
N LEU A 66 7.23 -3.79 3.61
CA LEU A 66 7.55 -5.13 3.10
C LEU A 66 8.41 -5.96 4.07
N LYS A 67 8.99 -5.32 5.09
CA LYS A 67 9.92 -5.96 6.04
C LYS A 67 11.10 -6.61 5.32
N ARG A 68 11.51 -6.01 4.20
CA ARG A 68 12.64 -6.44 3.38
C ARG A 68 13.93 -5.99 4.06
N GLY A 69 14.82 -6.95 4.32
CA GLY A 69 16.17 -6.62 4.77
C GLY A 69 17.00 -6.04 3.62
N ARG A 70 18.04 -5.28 3.96
CA ARG A 70 18.98 -4.73 2.98
C ARG A 70 19.55 -5.85 2.10
N ASP A 71 19.51 -5.65 0.79
CA ASP A 71 20.01 -6.58 -0.25
C ASP A 71 19.40 -7.99 -0.19
N ARG A 72 18.19 -8.12 0.36
CA ARG A 72 17.48 -9.39 0.50
C ARG A 72 16.15 -9.36 -0.26
N PRO A 73 15.63 -10.53 -0.68
CA PRO A 73 14.26 -10.64 -1.19
C PRO A 73 13.25 -10.29 -0.09
N VAL A 74 12.05 -9.87 -0.50
CA VAL A 74 10.93 -9.66 0.42
C VAL A 74 10.57 -11.00 1.07
N PRO A 75 10.47 -11.07 2.41
CA PRO A 75 10.06 -12.29 3.07
C PRO A 75 8.61 -12.65 2.75
N GLY A 76 8.40 -13.86 2.25
CA GLY A 76 7.10 -14.36 1.81
C GLY A 76 6.80 -15.75 2.33
N ALA A 77 5.69 -16.31 1.87
CA ALA A 77 5.25 -17.65 2.22
C ALA A 77 6.20 -18.76 1.74
N TRP A 78 7.03 -18.45 0.75
CA TRP A 78 8.07 -19.33 0.21
C TRP A 78 9.31 -19.44 1.10
N CYS A 79 9.52 -18.55 2.09
CA CYS A 79 10.70 -18.60 2.95
C CYS A 79 10.55 -19.70 4.01
N SER A 80 11.48 -20.66 4.01
CA SER A 80 11.42 -21.86 4.87
C SER A 80 12.59 -21.98 5.85
N GLY A 81 13.52 -21.04 5.83
CA GLY A 81 14.64 -20.99 6.77
C GLY A 81 14.17 -20.70 8.19
N GLY A 82 14.89 -21.26 9.17
CA GLY A 82 14.64 -20.98 10.58
C GLY A 82 14.85 -19.51 10.92
N LYS A 83 13.93 -18.92 11.70
CA LYS A 83 14.10 -17.55 12.22
C LYS A 83 15.12 -17.57 13.36
N SER A 84 16.34 -17.11 13.11
CA SER A 84 17.32 -16.81 14.14
C SER A 84 17.91 -15.43 13.93
N TRP A 85 18.50 -14.83 14.96
CA TRP A 85 19.06 -13.47 14.88
C TRP A 85 20.10 -13.34 13.75
N PHE A 86 20.85 -14.41 13.48
CA PHE A 86 21.94 -14.41 12.51
C PHE A 86 21.58 -15.03 11.15
N MET A 87 20.35 -15.54 10.99
CA MET A 87 19.97 -16.30 9.80
C MET A 87 18.77 -15.68 9.12
N ASP A 88 18.92 -15.39 7.83
CA ASP A 88 17.83 -14.94 6.98
C ASP A 88 16.84 -16.09 6.75
N PRO A 89 15.56 -15.95 7.13
CA PRO A 89 14.54 -16.96 6.87
C PRO A 89 14.38 -17.29 5.38
N CYS A 90 14.80 -16.39 4.48
CA CYS A 90 14.69 -16.55 3.03
C CYS A 90 15.97 -17.09 2.36
N SER A 91 17.02 -17.44 3.12
CA SER A 91 18.18 -18.18 2.60
C SER A 91 17.83 -19.59 2.11
N GLN A 92 16.69 -20.12 2.57
CA GLN A 92 16.09 -21.35 2.07
C GLN A 92 14.66 -21.05 1.66
N TRP A 93 14.25 -21.62 0.53
CA TRP A 93 12.89 -21.49 0.03
C TRP A 93 12.29 -22.83 -0.37
N VAL A 94 10.97 -22.89 -0.28
CA VAL A 94 10.15 -24.00 -0.80
C VAL A 94 9.57 -23.61 -2.17
N ASP A 95 8.42 -24.15 -2.53
CA ASP A 95 7.69 -23.77 -3.75
C ASP A 95 7.40 -22.26 -3.77
N VAL A 96 7.95 -21.57 -4.76
CA VAL A 96 7.76 -20.12 -4.99
C VAL A 96 6.33 -19.78 -5.37
N ASN A 97 5.54 -20.76 -5.81
CA ASN A 97 4.13 -20.58 -6.19
C ASN A 97 3.18 -20.63 -4.99
N ILE A 98 3.68 -20.90 -3.77
CA ILE A 98 2.85 -20.93 -2.58
C ILE A 98 2.21 -19.56 -2.33
N ARG A 99 0.88 -19.55 -2.16
CA ARG A 99 0.10 -18.34 -1.92
C ARG A 99 -0.41 -18.33 -0.49
N LYS A 100 -0.03 -17.31 0.27
CA LYS A 100 -0.56 -17.07 1.62
C LYS A 100 -0.72 -15.57 1.83
N ALA A 101 -1.92 -15.15 2.19
CA ALA A 101 -2.19 -13.75 2.48
C ALA A 101 -1.38 -13.29 3.71
N GLY A 102 -0.60 -12.22 3.52
CA GLY A 102 0.05 -11.49 4.60
C GLY A 102 -0.92 -10.59 5.36
N PRO A 103 -0.50 -9.98 6.49
CA PRO A 103 -1.36 -9.10 7.29
C PRO A 103 -1.99 -7.96 6.47
N GLN A 104 -1.22 -7.32 5.57
CA GLN A 104 -1.73 -6.21 4.78
C GLN A 104 -2.67 -6.66 3.66
N ALA A 105 -2.47 -7.86 3.11
CA ALA A 105 -3.41 -8.45 2.15
C ALA A 105 -4.77 -8.74 2.81
N LYS A 106 -4.78 -9.19 4.08
CA LYS A 106 -6.02 -9.37 4.83
C LYS A 106 -6.73 -8.05 5.12
N LYS A 107 -5.99 -7.02 5.54
CA LYS A 107 -6.58 -5.67 5.71
C LYS A 107 -7.18 -5.15 4.41
N PHE A 108 -6.51 -5.40 3.28
CA PHE A 108 -7.03 -4.99 1.97
C PHE A 108 -8.32 -5.73 1.60
N GLU A 109 -8.37 -7.05 1.84
CA GLU A 109 -9.58 -7.86 1.66
C GLU A 109 -10.76 -7.33 2.50
N GLU A 110 -10.51 -6.98 3.77
CA GLU A 110 -11.50 -6.36 4.65
C GLU A 110 -12.02 -5.03 4.08
N SER A 111 -11.13 -4.15 3.64
CA SER A 111 -11.49 -2.86 3.04
C SER A 111 -12.31 -3.00 1.76
N ILE A 112 -11.96 -3.95 0.88
CA ILE A 112 -12.76 -4.25 -0.33
C ILE A 112 -14.15 -4.74 0.07
N THR A 113 -14.22 -5.69 1.00
CA THR A 113 -15.48 -6.31 1.43
C THR A 113 -16.42 -5.25 2.00
N ASN A 114 -15.93 -4.40 2.90
CA ASN A 114 -16.71 -3.31 3.48
C ASN A 114 -17.22 -2.34 2.41
N TYR A 115 -16.36 -1.98 1.44
CA TYR A 115 -16.81 -1.10 0.36
C TYR A 115 -17.91 -1.74 -0.50
N LEU A 116 -17.77 -3.01 -0.87
CA LEU A 116 -18.79 -3.70 -1.66
C LEU A 116 -20.14 -3.77 -0.93
N LEU A 117 -20.11 -3.94 0.40
CA LEU A 117 -21.31 -3.90 1.23
C LEU A 117 -21.95 -2.50 1.27
N ASP A 118 -21.13 -1.46 1.44
CA ASP A 118 -21.60 -0.07 1.44
C ASP A 118 -22.21 0.32 0.08
N ASP A 119 -21.58 -0.07 -1.02
CA ASP A 119 -22.06 0.17 -2.38
C ASP A 119 -23.42 -0.52 -2.60
N TRP A 120 -23.55 -1.79 -2.23
CA TRP A 120 -24.81 -2.54 -2.31
C TRP A 120 -25.94 -1.89 -1.50
N ASN A 121 -25.64 -1.46 -0.27
CA ASN A 121 -26.59 -0.77 0.58
C ASN A 121 -27.00 0.59 -0.01
N SER A 122 -26.09 1.29 -0.69
CA SER A 122 -26.40 2.56 -1.36
C SER A 122 -27.32 2.36 -2.57
N GLN A 123 -27.12 1.30 -3.37
CA GLN A 123 -27.92 1.00 -4.55
C GLN A 123 -29.33 0.52 -4.19
N SER A 124 -29.48 -0.28 -3.14
CA SER A 124 -30.79 -0.79 -2.70
C SER A 124 -31.71 0.30 -2.13
N ASN A 125 -31.15 1.42 -1.69
CA ASN A 125 -31.89 2.59 -1.19
C ASN A 125 -32.18 3.64 -2.29
N GLN A 126 -31.85 3.37 -3.56
CA GLN A 126 -32.26 4.24 -4.67
C GLN A 126 -33.66 3.85 -5.14
N CYS A 127 -34.56 4.84 -5.20
CA CYS A 127 -35.89 4.65 -5.76
C CYS A 127 -35.81 4.26 -7.24
N LYS A 128 -36.68 3.34 -7.67
CA LYS A 128 -36.86 3.00 -9.09
C LYS A 128 -37.57 4.11 -9.86
#